data_AF-A0A3N6M6S3-F1
#
_entry.id   AF-A0A3N6M6S3-F1
#
_cell.length_a   1.000
_cell.length_b   1.000
_cell.length_c   1.000
_cell.angle_alpha   90.00
_cell.angle_beta   90.00
_cell.angle_gamma   90.00
#
_symmetry.space_group_name_H-M   'P 1'
#
loop_
_entity.id
_entity.type
_entity.pdbx_description
1 polymer ?
#
loop_
_entity_poly.entity_id
_entity_poly.type
_entity_poly.pdbx_seq_one_letter_code
_entity_poly.pdbx_strand_id
1 'polypeptide(L)'
;MACLLFLGISAIGGGGQFLLNPTGDIIGMPVDVLAGSPFTDFLLPGMILFTALGLFPLAVLYGLYTERRWAWPAAIMVGIALIVWIVVQGLIVGFGHWLQWLYLSLGFVLILLALLPSVRQTV
;
A
#
# COMPACT_ATOMS: atom_id res chain seq x y z
N MET A 1 -10.84 -9.77 2.45
CA MET A 1 -10.18 -9.70 3.78
C MET A 1 -8.70 -10.08 3.71
N ALA A 2 -8.33 -11.28 3.23
CA ALA A 2 -6.93 -11.71 3.15
C ALA A 2 -5.98 -10.71 2.44
N CYS A 3 -6.40 -10.14 1.31
CA CYS A 3 -5.62 -9.14 0.58
C CYS A 3 -5.30 -7.89 1.42
N LEU A 4 -6.26 -7.40 2.22
CA LEU A 4 -6.08 -6.23 3.09
C LEU A 4 -5.14 -6.55 4.26
N LEU A 5 -5.23 -7.76 4.81
CA LEU A 5 -4.34 -8.22 5.88
C LEU A 5 -2.90 -8.31 5.38
N PHE A 6 -2.71 -8.97 4.23
CA PHE A 6 -1.40 -9.10 3.59
C PHE A 6 -0.80 -7.73 3.27
N LEU A 7 -1.57 -6.85 2.63
CA LEU A 7 -1.14 -5.48 2.32
C LEU A 7 -0.76 -4.73 3.61
N GLY A 8 -1.63 -4.72 4.62
CA GLY A 8 -1.41 -3.98 5.85
C GLY A 8 -0.15 -4.42 6.59
N ILE A 9 0.05 -5.73 6.77
CA ILE A 9 1.23 -6.26 7.46
C ILE A 9 2.51 -5.96 6.67
N SER A 10 2.49 -6.22 5.36
CA SER A 10 3.68 -6.02 4.51
C SER A 10 4.06 -4.54 4.40
N ALA A 11 3.08 -3.63 4.34
CA ALA A 11 3.32 -2.19 4.28
C ALA A 11 3.74 -1.59 5.63
N ILE A 12 3.28 -2.14 6.76
CA ILE A 12 3.81 -1.79 8.09
C ILE A 12 5.29 -2.17 8.19
N GLY A 13 5.67 -3.39 7.79
CA GLY A 13 7.08 -3.79 7.76
C GLY A 13 7.89 -2.95 6.77
N GLY A 14 7.36 -2.80 5.55
CA GLY A 14 8.01 -2.09 4.44
C GLY A 14 8.17 -0.59 4.67
N GLY A 15 7.20 0.06 5.32
CA GLY A 15 7.29 1.46 5.73
C GLY A 15 8.08 1.65 7.04
N GLY A 16 7.88 0.75 8.01
CA GLY A 16 8.49 0.84 9.33
C GLY A 16 10.01 0.83 9.30
N GLN A 17 10.62 0.05 8.40
CA GLN A 17 12.07 0.09 8.19
C GLN A 17 12.58 1.47 7.77
N PHE A 18 11.84 2.21 6.93
CA PHE A 18 12.21 3.55 6.49
C PHE A 18 11.93 4.62 7.56
N LEU A 19 11.01 4.36 8.49
CA LEU A 19 10.83 5.19 9.68
C LEU A 19 12.01 5.03 10.64
N LEU A 20 12.51 3.80 10.80
CA LEU A 20 13.64 3.50 11.67
C LEU A 20 14.97 3.97 11.07
N ASN A 21 15.14 3.81 9.75
CA ASN A 21 16.29 4.31 9.04
C ASN A 21 15.89 4.92 7.67
N PRO A 22 15.71 6.24 7.62
CA PRO A 22 15.33 6.96 6.41
C PRO A 22 16.36 6.94 5.28
N THR A 23 17.61 6.54 5.52
CA THR A 23 18.63 6.49 4.47
C THR A 23 18.45 5.30 3.52
N GLY A 24 17.69 4.29 3.92
CA GLY A 24 17.50 3.07 3.12
C GLY A 24 18.65 2.05 3.24
N ASP A 25 19.67 2.35 4.05
CA ASP A 25 20.86 1.49 4.20
C ASP A 25 20.54 0.07 4.69
N ILE A 26 19.48 -0.07 5.50
CA ILE A 26 19.03 -1.38 6.04
C ILE A 26 18.75 -2.38 4.91
N ILE A 27 18.26 -1.89 3.77
CA ILE A 27 17.91 -2.71 2.60
C ILE A 27 18.85 -2.48 1.42
N GLY A 28 19.96 -1.77 1.63
CA GLY A 28 20.93 -1.44 0.59
C GLY A 28 20.35 -0.60 -0.54
N MET A 29 19.32 0.21 -0.27
CA MET A 29 18.71 1.09 -1.26
C MET A 29 19.29 2.50 -1.10
N PRO A 30 20.19 2.94 -2.00
CA PRO A 30 20.81 4.26 -1.87
C PRO A 30 19.79 5.36 -2.13
N VAL A 31 19.89 6.46 -1.39
CA VAL A 31 19.02 7.65 -1.57
C VAL A 31 19.06 8.24 -2.98
N ASP A 32 20.13 7.98 -3.75
CA ASP A 32 20.28 8.41 -5.14
C ASP A 32 19.16 7.88 -6.06
N VAL A 33 18.48 6.80 -5.69
CA VAL A 33 17.29 6.33 -6.44
C VAL A 33 16.11 7.30 -6.38
N LEU A 34 16.13 8.23 -5.42
CA LEU A 34 15.16 9.32 -5.30
C LEU A 34 15.59 10.57 -6.09
N ALA A 35 16.71 10.53 -6.82
CA ALA A 35 17.17 11.64 -7.64
C ALA A 35 16.10 12.02 -8.68
N GLY A 36 15.70 13.30 -8.68
CA GLY A 36 14.59 13.80 -9.52
C GLY A 36 13.22 13.76 -8.85
N SER A 37 13.13 13.26 -7.61
CA SER A 37 11.94 13.36 -6.76
C SER A 37 12.00 14.59 -5.84
N PRO A 38 10.87 15.04 -5.26
CA PRO A 38 10.86 16.08 -4.24
C PRO A 38 11.34 15.58 -2.86
N PHE A 39 11.68 14.30 -2.72
CA PHE A 39 12.06 13.68 -1.45
C PHE A 39 13.59 13.63 -1.30
N THR A 40 14.07 14.02 -0.12
CA THR A 40 15.49 13.98 0.24
C THR A 40 15.92 12.63 0.84
N ASP A 41 14.96 11.88 1.38
CA ASP A 41 15.16 10.58 2.02
C ASP A 41 13.88 9.73 1.95
N PHE A 42 13.91 8.51 2.51
CA PHE A 42 12.77 7.59 2.51
C PHE A 42 11.80 7.80 3.68
N LEU A 43 11.97 8.81 4.54
CA LEU A 43 11.11 9.00 5.71
C LEU A 43 9.66 9.24 5.30
N LEU A 44 9.44 10.20 4.40
CA LEU A 44 8.09 10.55 3.96
C LEU A 44 7.42 9.43 3.16
N PRO A 45 8.10 8.78 2.18
CA PRO A 45 7.58 7.55 1.57
C PRO A 45 7.26 6.44 2.58
N GLY A 46 8.15 6.24 3.56
CA GLY A 46 7.97 5.28 4.64
C GLY A 46 6.75 5.55 5.49
N MET A 47 6.48 6.82 5.83
CA MET A 47 5.30 7.22 6.61
C MET A 47 4.00 6.95 5.86
N ILE A 48 3.98 7.20 4.55
CA ILE A 48 2.79 6.92 3.71
C ILE A 48 2.57 5.41 3.62
N LEU A 49 3.62 4.63 3.38
CA LEU A 49 3.54 3.17 3.39
C LEU A 49 3.04 2.62 4.73
N PHE A 50 3.60 3.08 5.84
CA PHE A 50 3.25 2.61 7.18
C PHE A 50 1.81 2.96 7.55
N THR A 51 1.38 4.19 7.29
CA THR A 51 0.07 4.68 7.73
C THR A 51 -1.04 4.42 6.70
N ALA A 52 -0.94 5.00 5.51
CA ALA A 52 -1.99 4.95 4.50
C ALA A 52 -2.14 3.58 3.83
N LEU A 53 -1.03 2.83 3.66
CA LEU A 53 -1.07 1.49 3.07
C LEU A 53 -0.86 0.36 4.10
N GLY A 54 -0.45 0.70 5.32
CA GLY A 54 -0.27 -0.25 6.41
C GLY A 54 -1.45 -0.25 7.38
N LEU A 55 -1.54 0.80 8.21
CA LEU A 55 -2.58 0.90 9.25
C LEU A 55 -4.00 1.04 8.68
N PHE A 56 -4.19 1.85 7.64
CA PHE A 56 -5.53 2.11 7.11
C PHE A 56 -6.18 0.85 6.51
N PRO A 57 -5.50 0.01 5.70
CA PRO A 57 -6.06 -1.26 5.24
C PRO A 57 -6.42 -2.23 6.36
N LEU A 58 -5.68 -2.23 7.48
CA LEU A 58 -6.04 -3.02 8.67
C LEU A 58 -7.29 -2.46 9.37
N ALA A 59 -7.45 -1.13 9.43
CA ALA A 59 -8.67 -0.51 9.92
C ALA A 59 -9.88 -0.83 9.02
N VAL A 60 -9.70 -0.82 7.69
CA VAL A 60 -10.73 -1.27 6.74
C VAL A 60 -11.06 -2.74 6.91
N LEU A 61 -10.06 -3.60 7.12
CA LEU A 61 -10.28 -5.01 7.42
C LEU A 61 -11.12 -5.19 8.69
N TYR A 62 -10.80 -4.46 9.75
CA TYR A 62 -11.60 -4.48 10.99
C TYR A 62 -13.03 -3.96 10.76
N GLY A 63 -13.18 -2.89 9.96
CA GLY A 63 -14.48 -2.37 9.55
C GLY A 63 -15.32 -3.39 8.77
N LEU A 64 -14.70 -4.15 7.86
CA LEU A 64 -15.37 -5.24 7.13
C LEU A 64 -15.74 -6.40 8.05
N TYR A 65 -14.85 -6.77 8.99
CA TYR A 65 -15.12 -7.82 9.97
C TYR A 65 -16.26 -7.46 10.93
N THR A 66 -16.43 -6.18 11.24
CA THR A 66 -17.51 -5.64 12.08
C THR A 66 -18.71 -5.13 11.28
N GLU A 67 -18.82 -5.51 10.00
CA GLU A 67 -19.94 -5.20 9.10
C GLU A 67 -20.29 -3.70 9.02
N ARG A 68 -19.27 -2.84 9.05
CA ARG A 68 -19.45 -1.38 8.93
C ARG A 68 -19.63 -0.99 7.48
N ARG A 69 -20.71 -0.26 7.18
CA ARG A 69 -21.04 0.22 5.83
C ARG A 69 -19.96 1.06 5.15
N TRP A 70 -19.16 1.80 5.92
CA TRP A 70 -18.06 2.61 5.37
C TRP A 70 -16.86 1.78 4.92
N ALA A 71 -16.73 0.53 5.37
CA ALA A 71 -15.56 -0.29 5.11
C ALA A 71 -15.52 -0.84 3.67
N TRP A 72 -16.68 -1.09 3.07
CA TRP A 72 -16.77 -1.51 1.67
C TRP A 72 -16.20 -0.47 0.68
N PRO A 73 -16.67 0.80 0.66
CA PRO A 73 -16.10 1.80 -0.24
C PRO A 73 -14.64 2.10 0.12
N ALA A 74 -14.26 2.04 1.40
CA ALA A 74 -12.87 2.20 1.82
C ALA A 74 -11.95 1.09 1.26
N ALA A 75 -12.42 -0.15 1.12
CA ALA A 75 -11.63 -1.23 0.51
C ALA A 75 -11.31 -0.95 -0.98
N ILE A 76 -12.26 -0.37 -1.71
CA ILE A 76 -12.03 0.09 -3.09
C ILE A 76 -10.98 1.21 -3.11
N MET A 77 -11.11 2.19 -2.20
CA MET A 77 -10.14 3.28 -2.08
C MET A 77 -8.73 2.77 -1.78
N VAL A 78 -8.59 1.75 -0.92
CA VAL A 78 -7.28 1.12 -0.66
C VAL A 78 -6.67 0.53 -1.93
N GLY A 79 -7.46 -0.17 -2.74
CA GLY A 79 -6.99 -0.71 -4.01
C GLY A 79 -6.54 0.37 -4.99
N ILE A 80 -7.30 1.46 -5.12
CA ILE A 80 -6.94 2.62 -5.95
C ILE A 80 -5.66 3.27 -5.43
N ALA A 81 -5.59 3.54 -4.12
CA ALA A 81 -4.42 4.15 -3.49
C ALA A 81 -3.16 3.32 -3.70
N LEU A 82 -3.26 1.98 -3.60
CA LEU A 82 -2.13 1.08 -3.86
C LEU A 82 -1.66 1.16 -5.31
N ILE A 83 -2.57 1.17 -6.28
CA ILE A 83 -2.22 1.31 -7.71
C ILE A 83 -1.52 2.65 -7.95
N VAL A 84 -2.11 3.75 -7.48
CA VAL A 84 -1.53 5.10 -7.62
C VAL A 84 -0.14 5.15 -6.98
N TRP A 85 0.01 4.58 -5.79
CA TRP A 85 1.29 4.53 -5.09
C TRP A 85 2.37 3.82 -5.91
N ILE A 86 2.09 2.61 -6.39
CA ILE A 86 3.06 1.82 -7.16
C ILE A 86 3.39 2.49 -8.49
N VAL A 87 2.42 3.11 -9.16
CA VAL A 87 2.66 3.85 -10.40
C VAL A 87 3.56 5.06 -10.14
N VAL A 88 3.24 5.90 -9.15
CA VAL A 88 4.06 7.07 -8.79
C VAL A 88 5.47 6.65 -8.38
N GLN A 89 5.58 5.61 -7.53
CA GLN A 89 6.88 5.06 -7.12
C GLN A 89 7.68 4.55 -8.32
N GLY A 90 7.05 3.79 -9.22
CA GLY A 90 7.68 3.26 -10.43
C GLY A 90 8.09 4.35 -11.43
N LEU A 91 7.38 5.48 -11.48
CA LEU A 91 7.77 6.63 -12.29
C LEU A 91 8.99 7.37 -11.73
N ILE A 92 9.15 7.40 -10.41
CA ILE A 92 10.28 8.07 -9.74
C ILE A 92 11.52 7.17 -9.74
N VAL A 93 11.36 5.93 -9.27
CA VAL A 93 12.49 5.00 -8.99
C VAL A 93 12.74 4.05 -10.18
N GLY A 94 11.83 4.01 -11.16
CA GLY A 94 11.86 3.08 -12.28
C GLY A 94 11.07 1.80 -12.02
N PHE A 95 10.53 1.22 -13.09
CA PHE A 95 9.90 -0.10 -13.08
C PHE A 95 10.98 -1.17 -13.24
N GLY A 96 11.29 -1.89 -12.16
CA GLY A 96 12.39 -2.87 -12.19
C GLY A 96 12.32 -3.94 -11.12
N HIS A 97 11.57 -3.72 -10.05
CA HIS A 97 11.46 -4.67 -8.95
C HIS A 97 10.18 -5.49 -9.06
N TRP A 98 10.27 -6.82 -8.95
CA TRP A 98 9.12 -7.73 -9.07
C TRP A 98 7.98 -7.43 -8.07
N LEU A 99 8.31 -6.89 -6.91
CA LEU A 99 7.33 -6.44 -5.92
C LEU A 99 6.37 -5.37 -6.48
N GLN A 100 6.82 -4.49 -7.38
CA GLN A 100 5.95 -3.48 -7.99
C GLN A 100 4.81 -4.17 -8.75
N TRP A 101 5.13 -5.20 -9.56
CA TRP A 101 4.13 -5.96 -10.31
C TRP A 101 3.19 -6.76 -9.41
N LEU A 102 3.72 -7.32 -8.31
CA LEU A 102 2.91 -8.01 -7.30
C LEU A 102 1.89 -7.06 -6.66
N TYR A 103 2.33 -5.93 -6.12
CA TYR A 103 1.46 -4.97 -5.44
C TYR A 103 0.51 -4.24 -6.38
N LEU A 104 0.92 -3.98 -7.62
CA LEU A 104 0.05 -3.45 -8.66
C LEU A 104 -1.11 -4.43 -8.95
N SER A 105 -0.78 -5.71 -9.13
CA SER A 105 -1.77 -6.77 -9.33
C SER A 105 -2.69 -6.91 -8.11
N LEU A 106 -2.14 -6.82 -6.89
CA LEU A 106 -2.91 -6.85 -5.65
C LEU A 106 -3.93 -5.70 -5.57
N GLY A 107 -3.56 -4.50 -6.03
CA GLY A 107 -4.47 -3.36 -6.11
C GLY A 107 -5.66 -3.62 -7.03
N PHE A 108 -5.42 -4.19 -8.22
CA PHE A 108 -6.50 -4.60 -9.12
C PHE A 108 -7.38 -5.70 -8.51
N VAL A 109 -6.78 -6.72 -7.90
CA VAL A 109 -7.52 -7.80 -7.23
C VAL A 109 -8.40 -7.24 -6.10
N LEU A 110 -7.90 -6.30 -5.31
CA LEU A 110 -8.69 -5.64 -4.25
C LEU A 110 -9.94 -4.96 -4.80
N ILE A 111 -9.79 -4.19 -5.88
CA ILE A 111 -10.92 -3.50 -6.52
C ILE A 111 -11.91 -4.51 -7.12
N LEU A 112 -11.42 -5.50 -7.87
CA LEU A 112 -12.26 -6.52 -8.50
C LEU A 112 -13.06 -7.31 -7.46
N LEU A 113 -12.41 -7.76 -6.38
CA LEU A 113 -13.07 -8.48 -5.30
C LEU A 113 -14.10 -7.61 -4.58
N ALA A 114 -13.80 -6.33 -4.35
CA ALA A 114 -14.74 -5.41 -3.71
C ALA A 114 -15.97 -5.13 -4.59
N LEU A 115 -15.83 -5.17 -5.91
CA LEU A 115 -16.93 -4.98 -6.86
C LEU A 115 -17.76 -6.24 -7.11
N LEU A 116 -17.30 -7.42 -6.68
CA LEU A 116 -18.07 -8.65 -6.85
C LEU A 116 -19.43 -8.55 -6.12
N PRO A 117 -20.53 -9.01 -6.74
CA PRO A 117 -21.86 -8.97 -6.14
C PRO A 117 -21.92 -9.62 -4.76
N SER A 118 -21.19 -10.73 -4.58
CA SER A 118 -21.09 -11.49 -3.33
C SER A 118 -20.48 -10.72 -2.17
N VAL A 119 -19.74 -9.63 -2.44
CA VAL A 119 -19.15 -8.75 -1.42
C VAL A 119 -20.02 -7.51 -1.21
N ARG A 120 -20.72 -7.06 -2.26
CA ARG A 120 -21.66 -5.92 -2.18
C ARG A 120 -22.94 -6.26 -1.41
N GLN A 121 -23.39 -7.52 -1.42
CA GLN A 121 -24.66 -7.93 -0.79
C GLN A 121 -24.55 -8.17 0.72
N THR A 122 -23.33 -8.22 1.27
CA THR A 122 -23.06 -8.55 2.68
C THR A 122 -22.96 -7.31 3.58
N VAL A 123 -23.21 -6.11 3.04
CA VAL A 123 -23.01 -4.79 3.68
C VAL A 123 -24.27 -3.95 3.57
#